data_AF-M9RIT2-F1
#
_entry.id   AF-M9RIT2-F1
#
_cell.length_a   1.000
_cell.length_b   1.000
_cell.length_c   1.000
_cell.angle_alpha   90.00
_cell.angle_beta   90.00
_cell.angle_gamma   90.00
#
_symmetry.space_group_name_H-M   'P 1'
#
loop_
_entity.id
_entity.type
_entity.pdbx_description
1 polymer ?
#
loop_
_entity_poly.entity_id
_entity_poly.type
_entity_poly.pdbx_seq_one_letter_code
_entity_poly.pdbx_strand_id
1 'polypeptide(L)'
;MKVLIIFETVEGQTRKIVGAIENQVRSAGHDVQLFDTNDRLAALSFDGIDKVVLAAPVHERRHPAGFEVLVGASRDALRARDTLLISVSLKAAFPEGREEAQDYLIEMKMRTGFEPDKEMLLAGAVRTASYGYFESQIVQNVALEGREIELVDGVCEFTDWGALREDVDEFLFGQPSDRS
;
A
#
# COMPACT_ATOMS: atom_id res chain seq x y z
N MET A 1 1.90 15.00 15.55
CA MET A 1 2.81 13.88 15.27
C MET A 1 3.48 14.08 13.93
N LYS A 2 4.56 13.37 13.67
CA LYS A 2 5.25 13.30 12.39
C LYS A 2 5.16 11.88 11.83
N VAL A 3 4.54 11.76 10.66
CA VAL A 3 4.33 10.49 9.95
C VAL A 3 5.35 10.37 8.83
N LEU A 4 6.00 9.22 8.72
CA LEU A 4 6.84 8.88 7.58
C LEU A 4 6.08 7.94 6.65
N ILE A 5 5.95 8.29 5.38
CA ILE A 5 5.38 7.41 4.36
C ILE A 5 6.50 6.96 3.43
N ILE A 6 6.86 5.68 3.53
CA ILE A 6 7.82 5.02 2.65
C ILE A 6 7.02 4.28 1.58
N PHE A 7 7.28 4.54 0.31
CA PHE A 7 6.54 3.91 -0.75
C PHE A 7 7.36 3.57 -1.99
N GLU A 8 6.85 2.66 -2.80
CA GLU A 8 7.28 2.49 -4.18
C GLU A 8 6.05 2.58 -5.09
N THR A 9 6.23 3.06 -6.31
CA THR A 9 5.15 3.10 -7.29
C THR A 9 5.69 2.78 -8.68
N VAL A 10 4.91 2.01 -9.45
CA VAL A 10 5.26 1.64 -10.83
C VAL A 10 4.35 2.38 -11.80
N GLU A 11 3.03 2.14 -11.71
CA GLU A 11 2.04 2.73 -12.63
C GLU A 11 1.34 4.00 -12.09
N GLY A 12 1.77 4.47 -10.91
CA GLY A 12 1.31 5.71 -10.29
C GLY A 12 0.16 5.58 -9.29
N GLN A 13 -0.53 4.42 -9.21
CA GLN A 13 -1.66 4.27 -8.27
C GLN A 13 -1.23 4.38 -6.81
N THR A 14 -0.14 3.70 -6.42
CA THR A 14 0.41 3.81 -5.06
C THR A 14 0.79 5.26 -4.71
N ARG A 15 1.27 6.05 -5.68
CA ARG A 15 1.55 7.48 -5.47
C ARG A 15 0.27 8.28 -5.22
N LYS A 16 -0.84 7.98 -5.91
CA LYS A 16 -2.14 8.60 -5.61
C LYS A 16 -2.62 8.23 -4.20
N ILE A 17 -2.52 6.96 -3.82
CA ILE A 17 -2.85 6.46 -2.48
C ILE A 17 -2.04 7.21 -1.42
N VAL A 18 -0.73 7.31 -1.60
CA VAL A 18 0.17 8.06 -0.70
C VAL A 18 -0.21 9.53 -0.63
N GLY A 19 -0.57 10.16 -1.75
CA GLY A 19 -1.04 11.56 -1.76
C GLY A 19 -2.35 11.76 -0.98
N ALA A 20 -3.27 10.79 -1.04
CA ALA A 20 -4.49 10.84 -0.23
C ALA A 20 -4.18 10.75 1.27
N ILE A 21 -3.30 9.82 1.67
CA ILE A 21 -2.84 9.68 3.06
C ILE A 21 -2.09 10.94 3.51
N GLU A 22 -1.23 11.50 2.66
CA GLU A 22 -0.52 12.75 2.94
C GLU A 22 -1.50 13.88 3.25
N ASN A 23 -2.52 14.06 2.40
CA ASN A 23 -3.54 15.07 2.59
C ASN A 23 -4.33 14.85 3.88
N GLN A 24 -4.64 13.60 4.23
CA GLN A 24 -5.33 13.25 5.47
C GLN A 24 -4.49 13.62 6.70
N VAL A 25 -3.21 13.25 6.74
CA VAL A 25 -2.28 13.61 7.82
C VAL A 25 -2.16 15.13 7.96
N ARG A 26 -1.94 15.85 6.84
CA ARG A 26 -1.80 17.31 6.85
C ARG A 26 -3.09 18.02 7.29
N SER A 27 -4.25 17.53 6.85
CA SER A 27 -5.55 18.10 7.21
C SER A 27 -5.87 17.95 8.70
N ALA A 28 -5.31 16.93 9.36
CA ALA A 28 -5.37 16.76 10.81
C ALA A 28 -4.35 17.62 11.59
N GLY A 29 -3.55 18.46 10.91
CA GLY A 29 -2.57 19.34 11.54
C GLY A 29 -1.28 18.63 11.95
N HIS A 30 -0.87 17.60 11.22
CA HIS A 30 0.34 16.83 11.48
C HIS A 30 1.36 16.94 10.35
N ASP A 31 2.61 16.66 10.70
CA ASP A 31 3.71 16.66 9.76
C ASP A 31 3.81 15.32 9.05
N VAL A 32 4.17 15.36 7.77
CA VAL A 32 4.36 14.18 6.94
C VAL A 32 5.65 14.29 6.14
N GLN A 33 6.42 13.21 6.16
CA GLN A 33 7.62 13.03 5.37
C GLN A 33 7.38 11.91 4.37
N LEU A 34 7.60 12.18 3.08
CA LEU A 34 7.49 11.17 2.03
C LEU A 34 8.88 10.65 1.65
N PHE A 35 8.99 9.35 1.42
CA PHE A 35 10.18 8.71 0.88
C PHE A 35 9.78 7.75 -0.23
N ASP A 36 10.05 8.14 -1.48
CA ASP A 36 9.93 7.25 -2.64
C ASP A 36 11.21 6.43 -2.76
N THR A 37 11.08 5.11 -2.65
CA THR A 37 12.19 4.16 -2.75
C THR A 37 12.85 4.12 -4.13
N ASN A 38 12.17 4.64 -5.17
CA ASN A 38 12.78 4.83 -6.48
C ASN A 38 13.70 6.05 -6.56
N ASP A 39 13.60 6.99 -5.62
CA ASP A 39 14.49 8.15 -5.57
C ASP A 39 15.82 7.81 -4.89
N ARG A 40 16.84 7.53 -5.70
CA ARG A 40 18.18 7.15 -5.24
C ARG A 40 18.96 8.28 -4.57
N LEU A 41 18.51 9.52 -4.69
CA LEU A 41 19.18 10.68 -4.10
C LEU A 41 18.58 11.08 -2.75
N ALA A 42 17.39 10.57 -2.42
CA ALA A 42 16.74 10.86 -1.15
C ALA A 42 17.44 10.14 0.02
N ALA A 43 17.60 10.86 1.13
CA ALA A 43 18.10 10.29 2.38
C ALA A 43 16.92 9.92 3.29
N LEU A 44 16.84 8.65 3.71
CA LEU A 44 15.85 8.20 4.67
C LEU A 44 16.29 8.56 6.08
N SER A 45 15.40 9.19 6.85
CA SER A 45 15.60 9.46 8.28
C SER A 45 14.33 9.14 9.04
N PHE A 46 14.50 8.50 10.19
CA PHE A 46 13.45 8.15 11.14
C PHE A 46 13.40 9.13 12.33
N ASP A 47 14.23 10.19 12.32
CA ASP A 47 14.31 11.13 13.44
C ASP A 47 13.00 11.92 13.64
N GLY A 48 12.55 11.92 14.90
CA GLY A 48 11.27 12.49 15.31
C GLY A 48 10.03 11.85 14.69
N ILE A 49 10.14 10.69 14.03
CA ILE A 49 8.99 9.98 13.42
C ILE A 49 8.25 9.17 14.47
N ASP A 50 6.95 9.44 14.61
CA ASP A 50 6.05 8.75 15.53
C ASP A 50 5.46 7.48 14.92
N LYS A 51 5.03 7.55 13.65
CA LYS A 51 4.37 6.46 12.92
C LYS A 51 4.92 6.32 11.50
N VAL A 52 4.93 5.09 10.98
CA VAL A 52 5.38 4.81 9.61
C VAL A 52 4.28 4.12 8.81
N VAL A 53 4.01 4.64 7.62
CA VAL A 53 3.18 3.98 6.60
C VAL A 53 4.09 3.47 5.50
N LEU A 54 3.91 2.22 5.12
CA LEU A 54 4.65 1.51 4.09
C LEU A 54 3.67 1.17 2.98
N ALA A 55 3.92 1.56 1.73
CA ALA A 55 2.99 1.29 0.63
C ALA A 55 3.71 0.87 -0.65
N ALA A 56 3.36 -0.29 -1.21
CA ALA A 56 3.95 -0.77 -2.45
C ALA A 56 2.98 -1.58 -3.29
N PRO A 57 3.05 -1.50 -4.63
CA PRO A 57 2.28 -2.35 -5.51
C PRO A 57 2.81 -3.78 -5.50
N VAL A 58 1.95 -4.74 -5.84
CA VAL A 58 2.36 -6.09 -6.19
C VAL A 58 2.34 -6.23 -7.70
N HIS A 59 3.48 -6.59 -8.29
CA HIS A 59 3.61 -6.99 -9.68
C HIS A 59 4.21 -8.39 -9.74
N GLU A 60 3.69 -9.25 -10.62
CA GLU A 60 4.21 -10.62 -10.77
C GLU A 60 4.35 -11.37 -9.43
N ARG A 61 3.33 -11.24 -8.57
CA ARG A 61 3.26 -11.89 -7.23
C ARG A 61 4.21 -11.32 -6.17
N ARG A 62 4.94 -10.23 -6.44
CA ARG A 62 5.97 -9.72 -5.53
C ARG A 62 5.94 -8.18 -5.41
N HIS A 63 6.22 -7.69 -4.21
CA HIS A 63 6.53 -6.27 -4.01
C HIS A 63 7.90 -5.95 -4.64
N PRO A 64 8.11 -4.73 -5.15
CA PRO A 64 9.36 -4.38 -5.79
C PRO A 64 10.59 -4.64 -4.92
N ALA A 65 11.67 -5.09 -5.55
CA ALA A 65 12.88 -5.48 -4.84
C ALA A 65 13.54 -4.30 -4.10
N GLY A 66 13.46 -3.08 -4.64
CA GLY A 66 13.98 -1.87 -3.99
C GLY A 66 13.29 -1.62 -2.65
N PHE A 67 11.96 -1.63 -2.67
CA PHE A 67 11.14 -1.59 -1.47
C PHE A 67 11.48 -2.68 -0.45
N GLU A 68 11.52 -3.96 -0.84
CA GLU A 68 11.83 -5.07 0.08
C GLU A 68 13.22 -4.92 0.73
N VAL A 69 14.24 -4.51 -0.06
CA VAL A 69 15.59 -4.27 0.46
C VAL A 69 15.59 -3.16 1.50
N LEU A 70 14.89 -2.05 1.24
CA LEU A 70 14.81 -0.93 2.19
C LEU A 70 14.10 -1.32 3.48
N VAL A 71 13.00 -2.07 3.38
CA VAL A 71 12.25 -2.59 4.53
C VAL A 71 13.12 -3.51 5.38
N GLY A 72 13.81 -4.47 4.74
CA GLY A 72 14.72 -5.37 5.43
C GLY A 72 15.90 -4.64 6.10
N ALA A 73 16.47 -3.64 5.43
CA ALA A 73 17.57 -2.83 5.95
C ALA A 73 17.13 -1.90 7.10
N SER A 74 15.87 -1.46 7.11
CA SER A 74 15.33 -0.52 8.11
C SER A 74 14.55 -1.21 9.24
N ARG A 75 14.54 -2.54 9.29
CA ARG A 75 13.67 -3.34 10.16
C ARG A 75 13.70 -2.91 11.62
N ASP A 76 14.88 -2.68 12.19
CA ASP A 76 14.99 -2.32 13.61
C ASP A 76 14.44 -0.91 13.89
N ALA A 77 14.59 0.02 12.94
CA ALA A 77 13.98 1.34 13.03
C ALA A 77 12.45 1.29 12.86
N LEU A 78 11.95 0.41 11.99
CA LEU A 78 10.52 0.19 11.80
C LEU A 78 9.87 -0.42 13.04
N ARG A 79 10.47 -1.47 13.63
CA ARG A 79 9.96 -2.13 14.85
C ARG A 79 9.88 -1.22 16.08
N ALA A 80 10.63 -0.12 16.09
CA ALA A 80 10.60 0.86 17.17
C ALA A 80 9.42 1.85 17.06
N ARG A 81 8.58 1.74 16.03
CA ARG A 81 7.46 2.66 15.72
C ARG A 81 6.20 1.85 15.45
N ASP A 82 5.05 2.51 15.52
CA ASP A 82 3.83 1.92 14.99
C ASP A 82 3.88 1.98 13.46
N THR A 83 3.58 0.85 12.84
CA THR A 83 3.73 0.63 11.41
C THR A 83 2.43 0.14 10.77
N LEU A 84 2.08 0.73 9.63
CA LEU A 84 1.02 0.25 8.75
C LEU A 84 1.64 -0.14 7.41
N LEU A 85 1.38 -1.35 6.95
CA LEU A 85 1.80 -1.83 5.64
C LEU A 85 0.60 -2.00 4.70
N ILE A 86 0.58 -1.21 3.63
CA ILE A 86 -0.42 -1.23 2.57
C ILE A 86 0.15 -1.98 1.37
N SER A 87 -0.35 -3.20 1.16
CA SER A 87 -0.05 -4.02 -0.02
C SER A 87 -1.08 -3.72 -1.10
N VAL A 88 -0.64 -3.03 -2.17
CA VAL A 88 -1.54 -2.62 -3.24
C VAL A 88 -1.56 -3.69 -4.34
N SER A 89 -2.68 -4.38 -4.50
CA SER A 89 -2.80 -5.48 -5.48
C SER A 89 -4.16 -5.46 -6.13
N LEU A 90 -4.22 -5.64 -7.45
CA LEU A 90 -5.50 -5.80 -8.14
C LEU A 90 -6.28 -7.02 -7.63
N LYS A 91 -5.58 -8.06 -7.19
CA LYS A 91 -6.19 -9.27 -6.60
C LYS A 91 -7.04 -8.97 -5.37
N ALA A 92 -6.71 -7.91 -4.63
CA ALA A 92 -7.49 -7.47 -3.47
C ALA A 92 -8.85 -6.86 -3.84
N ALA A 93 -9.07 -6.52 -5.12
CA ALA A 93 -10.35 -6.01 -5.62
C ALA A 93 -11.45 -7.08 -5.67
N PHE A 94 -11.08 -8.36 -5.61
CA PHE A 94 -11.98 -9.47 -5.88
C PHE A 94 -11.96 -10.50 -4.75
N PRO A 95 -13.12 -11.08 -4.37
CA PRO A 95 -13.19 -12.08 -3.30
C PRO A 95 -12.26 -13.28 -3.53
N GLU A 96 -12.18 -13.80 -4.75
CA GLU A 96 -11.39 -14.98 -5.09
C GLU A 96 -9.88 -14.69 -5.13
N GLY A 97 -9.50 -13.43 -5.34
CA GLY A 97 -8.10 -13.00 -5.39
C GLY A 97 -7.52 -12.63 -4.03
N ARG A 98 -8.36 -12.49 -2.99
CA ARG A 98 -7.93 -11.95 -1.70
C ARG A 98 -6.92 -12.85 -0.97
N GLU A 99 -7.07 -14.17 -1.08
CA GLU A 99 -6.11 -15.13 -0.52
C GLU A 99 -4.72 -14.97 -1.16
N GLU A 100 -4.64 -14.90 -2.48
CA GLU A 100 -3.37 -14.65 -3.17
C GLU A 100 -2.75 -13.29 -2.78
N ALA A 101 -3.57 -12.25 -2.64
CA ALA A 101 -3.08 -10.94 -2.20
C ALA A 101 -2.47 -11.00 -0.78
N GLN A 102 -3.05 -11.80 0.11
CA GLN A 102 -2.51 -12.08 1.43
C GLN A 102 -1.20 -12.88 1.34
N ASP A 103 -1.11 -13.88 0.47
CA ASP A 103 0.12 -14.65 0.26
C ASP A 103 1.29 -13.75 -0.17
N TYR A 104 1.06 -12.82 -1.10
CA TYR A 104 2.10 -11.88 -1.54
C TYR A 104 2.64 -11.03 -0.39
N LEU A 105 1.76 -10.60 0.51
CA LEU A 105 2.12 -9.88 1.72
C LEU A 105 2.93 -10.76 2.68
N ILE A 106 2.47 -11.98 2.95
CA ILE A 106 3.16 -12.95 3.81
C ILE A 106 4.57 -13.23 3.28
N GLU A 107 4.69 -13.48 1.98
CA GLU A 107 5.99 -13.75 1.36
C GLU A 107 6.94 -12.55 1.49
N MET A 108 6.45 -11.32 1.38
CA MET A 108 7.28 -10.13 1.57
C MET A 108 7.77 -10.00 3.01
N LYS A 109 6.90 -10.25 4.00
CA LYS A 109 7.29 -10.31 5.42
C LYS A 109 8.36 -11.37 5.66
N MET A 110 8.23 -12.55 5.04
CA MET A 110 9.24 -13.61 5.11
C MET A 110 10.57 -13.19 4.48
N ARG A 111 10.55 -12.54 3.32
CA ARG A 111 11.77 -12.08 2.62
C ARG A 111 12.51 -10.97 3.37
N THR A 112 11.78 -10.11 4.07
CA THR A 112 12.34 -8.95 4.79
C THR A 112 12.61 -9.21 6.27
N GLY A 113 11.94 -10.22 6.85
CA GLY A 113 11.89 -10.47 8.29
C GLY A 113 11.18 -9.38 9.09
N PHE A 114 10.46 -8.49 8.40
CA PHE A 114 9.71 -7.38 9.01
C PHE A 114 8.24 -7.78 9.19
N GLU A 115 7.70 -7.49 10.38
CA GLU A 115 6.30 -7.71 10.74
C GLU A 115 5.72 -6.34 11.12
N PRO A 116 4.74 -5.81 10.37
CA PRO A 116 4.09 -4.54 10.71
C PRO A 116 3.05 -4.71 11.82
N ASP A 117 2.69 -3.61 12.49
CA ASP A 117 1.65 -3.63 13.53
C ASP A 117 0.23 -3.71 12.93
N LYS A 118 0.04 -3.08 11.76
CA LYS A 118 -1.20 -3.17 10.97
C LYS A 118 -0.89 -3.49 9.51
N GLU A 119 -1.79 -4.24 8.90
CA GLU A 119 -1.73 -4.68 7.51
C GLU A 119 -2.99 -4.28 6.77
N MET A 120 -2.84 -3.85 5.52
CA MET A 120 -3.95 -3.51 4.64
C MET A 120 -3.71 -4.09 3.25
N LEU A 121 -4.64 -4.94 2.78
CA LEU A 121 -4.72 -5.34 1.39
C LEU A 121 -5.62 -4.35 0.65
N LEU A 122 -5.03 -3.55 -0.24
CA LEU A 122 -5.76 -2.50 -0.93
C LEU A 122 -5.81 -2.77 -2.42
N ALA A 123 -7.02 -2.69 -2.99
CA ALA A 123 -7.21 -2.77 -4.42
C ALA A 123 -6.54 -1.60 -5.14
N GLY A 124 -5.77 -1.91 -6.18
CA GLY A 124 -5.08 -0.92 -7.00
C GLY A 124 -5.92 -0.42 -8.17
N ALA A 125 -5.22 -0.06 -9.24
CA ALA A 125 -5.80 0.26 -10.54
C ALA A 125 -5.08 -0.57 -11.60
N VAL A 126 -5.75 -0.80 -12.73
CA VAL A 126 -5.19 -1.48 -13.89
C VAL A 126 -5.26 -0.56 -15.11
N ARG A 127 -4.18 -0.50 -15.89
CA ARG A 127 -4.18 0.15 -17.19
C ARG A 127 -4.54 -0.84 -18.28
N THR A 128 -5.16 -0.37 -19.36
CA THR A 128 -5.44 -1.17 -20.56
C THR A 128 -4.19 -1.83 -21.14
N ALA A 129 -3.04 -1.17 -21.06
CA ALA A 129 -1.75 -1.77 -21.48
C ALA A 129 -1.34 -2.97 -20.60
N SER A 130 -1.76 -3.00 -19.33
CA SER A 130 -1.49 -4.06 -18.37
C SER A 130 -2.61 -5.10 -18.31
N TYR A 131 -3.65 -4.95 -19.16
CA TYR A 131 -4.82 -5.81 -19.19
C TYR A 131 -4.44 -7.27 -19.41
N GLY A 132 -3.49 -7.58 -20.31
CA GLY A 132 -3.14 -8.97 -20.61
C GLY A 132 -2.66 -9.81 -19.41
N TYR A 133 -2.06 -9.21 -18.38
CA TYR A 133 -1.65 -9.93 -17.17
C TYR A 133 -2.84 -10.25 -16.25
N PHE A 134 -3.84 -9.36 -16.23
CA PHE A 134 -5.00 -9.42 -15.32
C PHE A 134 -6.33 -9.74 -16.04
N GLU A 135 -6.31 -9.98 -17.34
CA GLU A 135 -7.49 -10.06 -18.21
C GLU A 135 -8.46 -11.13 -17.73
N SER A 136 -7.98 -12.34 -17.47
CA SER A 136 -8.84 -13.44 -17.02
C SER A 136 -9.56 -13.11 -15.71
N GLN A 137 -8.89 -12.44 -14.79
CA GLN A 137 -9.43 -12.09 -13.47
C GLN A 137 -10.45 -10.95 -13.59
N ILE A 138 -10.13 -9.93 -14.39
CA ILE A 138 -11.04 -8.81 -14.64
C ILE A 138 -12.29 -9.33 -15.37
N VAL A 139 -12.13 -10.07 -16.46
CA VAL A 139 -13.26 -10.61 -17.26
C VAL A 139 -14.13 -11.52 -16.41
N GLN A 140 -13.54 -12.47 -15.67
CA GLN A 140 -14.29 -13.39 -14.83
C GLN A 140 -15.13 -12.63 -13.80
N ASN A 141 -14.55 -11.69 -13.08
CA ASN A 141 -15.23 -11.05 -11.97
C ASN A 141 -16.22 -9.96 -12.42
N VAL A 142 -15.90 -9.24 -13.49
CA VAL A 142 -16.82 -8.26 -14.08
C VAL A 142 -18.04 -8.94 -14.69
N ALA A 143 -17.85 -10.08 -15.35
CA ALA A 143 -18.96 -10.88 -15.87
C ALA A 143 -19.83 -11.47 -14.76
N LEU A 144 -19.22 -11.87 -13.63
CA LEU A 144 -19.94 -12.42 -12.47
C LEU A 144 -20.69 -11.35 -11.67
N GLU A 145 -20.12 -10.16 -11.52
CA GLU A 145 -20.71 -9.06 -10.75
C GLU A 145 -21.61 -8.13 -11.58
N GLY A 146 -21.65 -8.29 -12.90
CA GLY A 146 -22.43 -7.45 -13.81
C GLY A 146 -22.03 -5.97 -13.76
N ARG A 147 -20.81 -5.66 -13.30
CA ARG A 147 -20.30 -4.29 -13.22
C ARG A 147 -19.89 -3.80 -14.61
N GLU A 148 -20.25 -2.57 -14.99
CA GLU A 148 -19.61 -1.92 -16.13
C GLU A 148 -18.25 -1.38 -15.67
N ILE A 149 -17.18 -1.76 -16.38
CA ILE A 149 -15.84 -1.24 -16.13
C ILE A 149 -15.76 0.15 -16.76
N GLU A 150 -15.78 1.19 -15.94
CA GLU A 150 -15.45 2.52 -16.42
C GLU A 150 -13.94 2.65 -16.62
N LEU A 151 -13.53 2.92 -17.87
CA LEU A 151 -12.16 3.23 -18.22
C LEU A 151 -12.03 4.75 -18.41
N VAL A 152 -11.34 5.41 -17.49
CA VAL A 152 -10.98 6.83 -17.62
C VAL A 152 -9.52 6.89 -18.05
N ASP A 153 -9.25 7.45 -19.23
CA ASP A 153 -7.92 7.50 -19.85
C ASP A 153 -7.22 6.12 -19.92
N GLY A 154 -8.01 5.06 -20.12
CA GLY A 154 -7.50 3.68 -20.17
C GLY A 154 -7.08 3.11 -18.83
N VAL A 155 -7.49 3.72 -17.71
CA VAL A 155 -7.30 3.20 -16.36
C VAL A 155 -8.65 2.77 -15.80
N CYS A 156 -8.73 1.56 -15.26
CA CYS A 156 -9.81 1.16 -14.36
C CYS A 156 -9.27 1.15 -12.93
N GLU A 157 -9.91 1.91 -12.04
CA GLU A 157 -9.55 2.03 -10.64
C GLU A 157 -10.48 1.18 -9.77
N PHE A 158 -9.90 0.36 -8.90
CA PHE A 158 -10.64 -0.51 -7.98
C PHE A 158 -10.42 -0.12 -6.51
N THR A 159 -9.63 0.94 -6.26
CA THR A 159 -9.30 1.40 -4.93
C THR A 159 -10.55 1.86 -4.19
N ASP A 160 -10.85 1.23 -3.06
CA ASP A 160 -11.86 1.72 -2.12
C ASP A 160 -11.26 2.86 -1.28
N TRP A 161 -11.48 4.09 -1.75
CA TRP A 161 -11.00 5.30 -1.09
C TRP A 161 -11.66 5.54 0.28
N GLY A 162 -12.88 5.04 0.48
CA GLY A 162 -13.60 5.15 1.75
C GLY A 162 -12.93 4.29 2.82
N ALA A 163 -12.73 3.00 2.50
CA ALA A 163 -12.04 2.05 3.36
C ALA A 163 -10.59 2.49 3.64
N LEU A 164 -9.86 2.98 2.63
CA LEU A 164 -8.52 3.54 2.82
C LEU A 164 -8.52 4.66 3.87
N ARG A 165 -9.42 5.62 3.74
CA ARG A 165 -9.49 6.75 4.68
C ARG A 165 -9.79 6.27 6.10
N GLU A 166 -10.77 5.37 6.27
CA GLU A 166 -11.19 4.87 7.58
C GLU A 166 -10.08 4.08 8.28
N ASP A 167 -9.45 3.12 7.59
CA ASP A 167 -8.38 2.30 8.17
C ASP A 167 -7.14 3.13 8.51
N VAL A 168 -6.81 4.11 7.66
CA VAL A 168 -5.70 5.05 7.91
C VAL A 168 -6.02 5.99 9.07
N ASP A 169 -7.25 6.48 9.19
CA ASP A 169 -7.68 7.28 10.35
C ASP A 169 -7.57 6.47 11.64
N GLU A 170 -8.01 5.22 11.62
CA GLU A 170 -7.91 4.33 12.78
C GLU A 170 -6.45 4.06 13.17
N PHE A 171 -5.56 3.86 12.20
CA PHE A 171 -4.12 3.69 12.48
C PHE A 171 -3.47 4.96 13.05
N LEU A 172 -3.80 6.12 12.48
CA LEU A 172 -3.19 7.39 12.85
C LEU A 172 -3.72 7.93 14.18
N PHE A 173 -5.02 7.83 14.41
CA PHE A 173 -5.73 8.54 15.46
C PHE A 173 -6.52 7.63 16.43
N GLY A 174 -6.63 6.34 16.12
CA GLY A 174 -7.25 5.37 17.01
C GLY A 174 -6.47 5.20 18.31
N GLN A 175 -7.13 4.68 19.35
CA GLN A 175 -6.44 4.31 20.58
C GLN A 175 -5.46 3.17 20.31
N PRO A 176 -4.29 3.14 20.98
CA PRO A 176 -3.36 2.02 20.83
C PRO A 176 -4.07 0.72 21.21
N SER A 177 -3.98 -0.29 20.34
CA SER A 177 -4.28 -1.66 20.74
C SER A 177 -3.32 -2.03 21.86
N ASP A 178 -3.86 -2.43 23.01
CA ASP A 178 -3.08 -2.86 24.18
C ASP A 178 -2.09 -3.93 23.74
N ARG A 179 -0.79 -3.59 23.73
CA ARG A 179 0.29 -4.55 23.46
C ARG A 179 0.30 -5.54 24.62
N SER A 180 -0.35 -6.69 24.44
CA SER A 180 -0.36 -7.81 25.38
C SER A 180 0.84 -8.71 25.17
#